data_AF-L9XUG4-F1
#
_entry.id   AF-L9XUG4-F1
#
_cell.length_a   1.000
_cell.length_b   1.000
_cell.length_c   1.000
_cell.angle_alpha   90.00
_cell.angle_beta   90.00
_cell.angle_gamma   90.00
#
_symmetry.space_group_name_H-M   'P 1'
#
loop_
_entity.id
_entity.type
_entity.pdbx_description
1 polymer ?
#
loop_
_entity_poly.entity_id
_entity_poly.type
_entity_poly.pdbx_seq_one_letter_code
_entity_poly.pdbx_strand_id
1 'polypeptide(L)'
;MAVTLPEAVLAQYARFSLYNSPYPAHDGGCAIDCYPGTLVDGRTTAAPSPVAGTVRETRTVRAPPKPYAPEHDHLILLEPAASSPLSGLTVRILHVEPSVEAGQRVDRGDSLGRLVRAGFFAPWVDNHLHVGVRGPDRNPYRASGSLPLELGASVRPLEWDGTGRVVSTGETYAVLDSPAHPNPGAEFVGVRADSGGVLDGGLPHYDGGGLLERGGSIDAECDRDPVVSLNGDRLGVADGRTIAWDDVTVTANGEPITGLSLFCARDGDFGAKLICPDRPFERGERVRVRVRSSTED
;
A
#
# COMPACT_ATOMS: atom_id res chain seq x y z
N MET A 1 18.23 5.20 10.30
CA MET A 1 17.48 6.46 10.37
C MET A 1 16.34 6.35 9.38
N ALA A 2 15.10 6.52 9.86
CA ALA A 2 13.91 6.51 9.02
C ALA A 2 13.62 7.93 8.50
N VAL A 3 12.91 8.02 7.39
CA VAL A 3 12.50 9.27 6.75
C VAL A 3 11.01 9.45 6.91
N THR A 4 10.59 10.54 7.53
CA THR A 4 9.15 10.85 7.69
C THR A 4 8.60 11.49 6.42
N LEU A 5 7.57 10.88 5.83
CA LEU A 5 6.80 11.47 4.74
C LEU A 5 5.73 12.41 5.31
N PRO A 6 5.75 13.72 5.00
CA PRO A 6 4.78 14.66 5.55
C PRO A 6 3.34 14.29 5.19
N GLU A 7 2.39 14.55 6.10
CA GLU A 7 0.96 14.36 5.84
C GLU A 7 0.51 15.01 4.53
N ALA A 8 0.98 16.22 4.25
CA ALA A 8 0.58 16.94 3.06
C ALA A 8 1.08 16.28 1.75
N VAL A 9 2.07 15.38 1.81
CA VAL A 9 2.43 14.49 0.68
C VAL A 9 1.40 13.37 0.55
N LEU A 10 1.01 12.74 1.66
CA LEU A 10 0.07 11.61 1.65
C LEU A 10 -1.35 12.06 1.29
N ALA A 11 -1.78 13.22 1.79
CA ALA A 11 -3.13 13.75 1.63
C ALA A 11 -3.55 14.06 0.19
N GLN A 12 -2.63 14.03 -0.79
CA GLN A 12 -3.00 14.16 -2.21
C GLN A 12 -3.42 12.83 -2.85
N TYR A 13 -3.21 11.71 -2.16
CA TYR A 13 -3.55 10.38 -2.61
C TYR A 13 -4.82 9.89 -1.91
N ALA A 14 -5.63 9.13 -2.64
CA ALA A 14 -6.84 8.52 -2.09
C ALA A 14 -6.48 7.39 -1.11
N ARG A 15 -5.44 6.61 -1.43
CA ARG A 15 -4.99 5.46 -0.63
C ARG A 15 -3.48 5.37 -0.63
N PHE A 16 -2.93 4.67 0.35
CA PHE A 16 -1.53 4.26 0.34
C PHE A 16 -1.30 2.93 1.05
N SER A 17 -0.13 2.33 0.82
CA SER A 17 0.35 1.17 1.57
C SER A 17 1.88 1.15 1.65
N LEU A 18 2.43 0.78 2.81
CA LEU A 18 3.84 0.52 3.03
C LEU A 18 4.20 -0.97 2.84
N TYR A 19 3.22 -1.88 2.89
CA TYR A 19 3.46 -3.32 2.96
C TYR A 19 2.70 -4.16 1.91
N ASN A 20 1.76 -3.59 1.16
CA ASN A 20 0.88 -4.31 0.21
C ASN A 20 1.46 -4.32 -1.21
N SER A 21 2.67 -4.85 -1.37
CA SER A 21 3.38 -4.85 -2.64
C SER A 21 4.34 -6.04 -2.73
N PRO A 22 4.60 -6.59 -3.94
CA PRO A 22 5.57 -7.67 -4.11
C PRO A 22 7.03 -7.19 -4.10
N TYR A 23 7.29 -5.89 -4.01
CA TYR A 23 8.63 -5.35 -4.04
C TYR A 23 9.32 -5.50 -2.68
N PRO A 24 10.57 -6.01 -2.59
CA PRO A 24 11.28 -6.23 -1.33
C PRO A 24 11.48 -4.99 -0.44
N ALA A 25 11.30 -3.79 -0.99
CA ALA A 25 11.31 -2.57 -0.18
C ALA A 25 10.14 -2.50 0.79
N HIS A 26 9.02 -3.19 0.50
CA HIS A 26 7.82 -3.21 1.34
C HIS A 26 7.97 -4.13 2.56
N ASP A 27 8.82 -5.16 2.50
CA ASP A 27 9.09 -6.09 3.61
C ASP A 27 9.52 -5.37 4.91
N GLY A 28 10.10 -4.17 4.79
CA GLY A 28 10.50 -3.31 5.92
C GLY A 28 9.85 -1.92 5.93
N GLY A 29 8.80 -1.69 5.13
CA GLY A 29 8.20 -0.35 4.95
C GLY A 29 9.22 0.71 4.46
N CYS A 30 10.11 0.32 3.55
CA CYS A 30 11.10 1.19 2.93
C CYS A 30 10.63 1.74 1.56
N ALA A 31 9.38 1.47 1.19
CA ALA A 31 8.71 2.09 0.06
C ALA A 31 7.24 2.27 0.42
N ILE A 32 6.57 3.15 -0.33
CA ILE A 32 5.14 3.41 -0.20
C ILE A 32 4.51 3.40 -1.58
N ASP A 33 3.41 2.67 -1.72
CA ASP A 33 2.57 2.67 -2.91
C ASP A 33 1.47 3.70 -2.69
N CYS A 34 1.47 4.77 -3.47
CA CYS A 34 0.53 5.88 -3.38
C CYS A 34 -0.48 5.82 -4.53
N TYR A 35 -1.78 5.73 -4.20
CA TYR A 35 -2.86 5.59 -5.17
C TYR A 35 -3.59 6.94 -5.34
N PRO A 36 -3.45 7.63 -6.49
CA PRO A 36 -4.10 8.93 -6.71
C PRO A 36 -5.63 8.86 -6.79
N GLY A 37 -6.18 7.69 -7.07
CA GLY A 37 -7.61 7.45 -7.19
C GLY A 37 -7.95 5.96 -7.01
N THR A 38 -9.24 5.64 -6.98
CA THR A 38 -9.77 4.30 -6.76
C THR A 38 -10.18 3.63 -8.08
N LEU A 39 -10.69 2.40 -8.01
CA LEU A 39 -11.17 1.64 -9.16
C LEU A 39 -12.62 1.93 -9.57
N VAL A 40 -13.35 2.75 -8.82
CA VAL A 40 -14.80 2.95 -9.04
C VAL A 40 -15.07 3.43 -10.48
N ASP A 41 -14.22 4.30 -11.00
CA ASP A 41 -14.27 4.83 -12.37
C ASP A 41 -13.25 4.17 -13.32
N GLY A 42 -12.76 2.98 -12.96
CA GLY A 42 -11.66 2.30 -13.66
C GLY A 42 -10.28 2.67 -13.10
N ARG A 43 -9.22 2.21 -13.77
CA ARG A 43 -7.85 2.42 -13.28
C ARG A 43 -7.44 3.87 -13.48
N THR A 44 -7.01 4.53 -12.41
CA THR A 44 -6.42 5.87 -12.50
C THR A 44 -5.16 5.86 -13.38
N THR A 45 -4.98 6.95 -14.13
CA THR A 45 -3.80 7.18 -14.97
C THR A 45 -3.03 8.43 -14.58
N ALA A 46 -3.55 9.26 -13.67
CA ALA A 46 -2.84 10.46 -13.23
C ALA A 46 -1.65 10.09 -12.34
N ALA A 47 -0.50 10.71 -12.55
CA ALA A 47 0.71 10.51 -11.74
C ALA A 47 1.17 11.83 -11.08
N PRO A 48 0.47 12.32 -10.05
CA PRO A 48 0.85 13.56 -9.37
C PRO A 48 2.14 13.38 -8.56
N SER A 49 3.06 14.34 -8.69
CA SER A 49 4.35 14.31 -8.03
C SER A 49 4.20 14.31 -6.50
N PRO A 50 4.86 13.38 -5.77
CA PRO A 50 4.83 13.35 -4.30
C PRO A 50 5.48 14.57 -3.67
N VAL A 51 6.47 15.18 -4.33
CA VAL A 51 7.24 16.29 -3.80
C VAL A 51 7.57 17.32 -4.86
N ALA A 52 7.77 18.56 -4.44
CA ALA A 52 8.38 19.58 -5.29
C ALA A 52 9.89 19.34 -5.42
N GLY A 53 10.45 19.58 -6.59
CA GLY A 53 11.86 19.30 -6.85
C GLY A 53 12.27 19.48 -8.31
N THR A 54 13.48 19.01 -8.61
CA THR A 54 14.01 18.95 -9.98
C THR A 54 14.09 17.50 -10.42
N VAL A 55 13.62 17.21 -11.63
CA VAL A 55 13.79 15.90 -12.26
C VAL A 55 15.26 15.71 -12.56
N ARG A 56 15.89 14.74 -11.91
CA ARG A 56 17.30 14.42 -12.13
C ARG A 56 17.47 13.61 -13.41
N GLU A 57 16.67 12.56 -13.57
CA GLU A 57 16.75 11.62 -14.68
C GLU A 57 15.45 10.80 -14.77
N THR A 58 15.10 10.37 -15.98
CA THR A 58 14.10 9.33 -16.22
C THR A 58 14.75 8.12 -16.89
N ARG A 59 14.29 6.92 -16.56
CA ARG A 59 14.77 5.67 -17.16
C ARG A 59 13.60 4.79 -17.57
N THR A 60 13.79 4.09 -18.67
CA THR A 60 12.88 3.06 -19.15
C THR A 60 13.54 1.69 -19.00
N VAL A 61 12.80 0.73 -18.45
CA VAL A 61 13.24 -0.65 -18.23
C VAL A 61 12.22 -1.60 -18.83
N ARG A 62 12.65 -2.79 -19.24
CA ARG A 62 11.71 -3.82 -19.69
C ARG A 62 10.96 -4.41 -18.50
N ALA A 63 9.65 -4.48 -18.60
CA ALA A 63 8.78 -5.13 -17.65
C ALA A 63 8.66 -6.63 -17.96
N PRO A 64 8.35 -7.49 -16.97
CA PRO A 64 7.96 -8.86 -17.22
C PRO A 64 6.75 -8.91 -18.18
N PRO A 65 6.76 -9.79 -19.19
CA PRO A 65 5.66 -9.84 -20.14
C PRO A 65 4.38 -10.32 -19.45
N LYS A 66 3.33 -9.52 -19.56
CA LYS A 66 1.96 -9.86 -19.14
C LYS A 66 0.98 -9.42 -20.24
N PRO A 67 -0.13 -10.14 -20.48
CA PRO A 67 -1.09 -9.79 -21.53
C PRO A 67 -1.69 -8.37 -21.38
N TYR A 68 -1.72 -7.86 -20.15
CA TYR A 68 -2.33 -6.58 -19.79
C TYR A 68 -1.32 -5.44 -19.55
N ALA A 69 -0.02 -5.72 -19.61
CA ALA A 69 1.03 -4.76 -19.30
C ALA A 69 1.78 -4.35 -20.56
N PRO A 70 2.19 -3.07 -20.69
CA PRO A 70 3.11 -2.69 -21.75
C PRO A 70 4.48 -3.36 -21.54
N GLU A 71 5.27 -3.38 -22.62
CA GLU A 71 6.63 -3.96 -22.61
C GLU A 71 7.57 -3.26 -21.62
N HIS A 72 7.30 -2.00 -21.32
CA HIS A 72 8.19 -1.14 -20.56
C HIS A 72 7.54 -0.62 -19.28
N ASP A 73 8.40 -0.41 -18.29
CA ASP A 73 8.13 0.29 -17.06
C ASP A 73 9.21 1.37 -16.87
N HIS A 74 9.00 2.27 -15.92
CA HIS A 74 9.77 3.51 -15.85
C HIS A 74 10.18 3.86 -14.43
N LEU A 75 11.30 4.58 -14.32
CA LEU A 75 11.83 5.16 -13.10
C LEU A 75 12.05 6.65 -13.32
N ILE A 76 11.48 7.47 -12.45
CA ILE A 76 11.76 8.90 -12.34
C ILE A 76 12.56 9.13 -11.07
N LEU A 77 13.68 9.84 -11.18
CA LEU A 77 14.47 10.32 -10.05
C LEU A 77 14.21 11.81 -9.85
N LEU A 78 13.72 12.18 -8.67
CA LEU A 78 13.55 13.56 -8.25
C LEU A 78 14.57 13.93 -7.18
N GLU A 79 15.15 15.12 -7.31
CA GLU A 79 15.89 15.81 -6.26
C GLU A 79 14.93 16.79 -5.58
N PRO A 80 14.53 16.55 -4.32
CA PRO A 80 13.59 17.43 -3.62
C PRO A 80 14.13 18.85 -3.48
N ALA A 81 13.23 19.83 -3.55
CA ALA A 81 13.57 21.24 -3.36
C ALA A 81 14.27 21.49 -2.01
N ALA A 82 15.11 22.53 -1.92
CA ALA A 82 15.84 22.87 -0.70
C ALA A 82 14.95 23.15 0.52
N SER A 83 13.70 23.57 0.30
CA SER A 83 12.68 23.77 1.34
C SER A 83 12.01 22.48 1.82
N SER A 84 12.25 21.36 1.12
CA SER A 84 11.65 20.06 1.46
C SER A 84 12.34 19.45 2.68
N PRO A 85 11.59 18.78 3.59
CA PRO A 85 12.19 17.96 4.64
C PRO A 85 13.00 16.76 4.07
N LEU A 86 12.84 16.47 2.77
CA LEU A 86 13.61 15.44 2.07
C LEU A 86 14.82 16.01 1.30
N SER A 87 15.20 17.28 1.54
CA SER A 87 16.33 17.90 0.86
C SER A 87 17.63 17.12 1.06
N GLY A 88 18.45 17.02 0.01
CA GLY A 88 19.70 16.24 0.01
C GLY A 88 19.50 14.74 -0.21
N LEU A 89 18.26 14.27 -0.33
CA LEU A 89 17.92 12.88 -0.67
C LEU A 89 17.52 12.76 -2.15
N THR A 90 17.35 11.53 -2.63
CA THR A 90 16.76 11.26 -3.95
C THR A 90 15.45 10.50 -3.77
N VAL A 91 14.37 11.02 -4.34
CA VAL A 91 13.07 10.35 -4.39
C VAL A 91 12.97 9.58 -5.69
N ARG A 92 12.67 8.28 -5.57
CA ARG A 92 12.46 7.36 -6.69
C ARG A 92 10.97 7.15 -6.87
N ILE A 93 10.52 7.19 -8.10
CA ILE A 93 9.12 7.00 -8.46
C ILE A 93 9.07 6.02 -9.62
N LEU A 94 8.39 4.89 -9.43
CA LEU A 94 8.18 3.88 -10.47
C LEU A 94 6.75 3.93 -11.01
N HIS A 95 6.51 3.22 -12.11
CA HIS A 95 5.19 2.99 -12.71
C HIS A 95 4.55 4.24 -13.32
N VAL A 96 5.38 5.18 -13.76
CA VAL A 96 4.96 6.41 -14.45
C VAL A 96 5.67 6.53 -15.79
N GLU A 97 4.95 6.41 -16.89
CA GLU A 97 5.44 6.83 -18.21
C GLU A 97 5.66 8.36 -18.16
N PRO A 98 6.92 8.83 -18.21
CA PRO A 98 7.22 10.22 -17.87
C PRO A 98 6.79 11.15 -19.00
N SER A 99 6.15 12.28 -18.64
CA SER A 99 5.97 13.44 -19.52
C SER A 99 6.89 14.60 -19.14
N VAL A 100 7.89 14.32 -18.31
CA VAL A 100 8.84 15.29 -17.76
C VAL A 100 10.28 14.93 -18.17
N GLU A 101 11.14 15.94 -18.25
CA GLU A 101 12.52 15.79 -18.70
C GLU A 101 13.55 16.13 -17.60
N ALA A 102 14.78 15.61 -17.73
CA ALA A 102 15.86 15.96 -16.82
C ALA A 102 16.11 17.47 -16.79
N GLY A 103 16.27 18.03 -15.59
CA GLY A 103 16.40 19.47 -15.34
C GLY A 103 15.06 20.21 -15.17
N GLN A 104 13.92 19.58 -15.50
CA GLN A 104 12.61 20.19 -15.30
C GLN A 104 12.28 20.30 -13.81
N ARG A 105 11.73 21.45 -13.40
CA ARG A 105 11.16 21.63 -12.06
C ARG A 105 9.70 21.24 -12.06
N VAL A 106 9.28 20.61 -10.97
CA VAL A 106 7.90 20.22 -10.70
C VAL A 106 7.55 20.64 -9.29
N ASP A 107 6.32 21.11 -9.10
CA ASP A 107 5.72 21.29 -7.78
C ASP A 107 5.05 19.99 -7.31
N ARG A 108 4.76 19.91 -6.02
CA ARG A 108 3.98 18.79 -5.48
C ARG A 108 2.58 18.82 -6.11
N GLY A 109 2.14 17.67 -6.62
CA GLY A 109 0.85 17.53 -7.30
C GLY A 109 0.92 17.74 -8.82
N ASP A 110 2.01 18.33 -9.34
CA ASP A 110 2.21 18.42 -10.78
C ASP A 110 2.26 17.04 -11.42
N SER A 111 1.75 16.93 -12.66
CA SER A 111 1.80 15.67 -13.39
C SER A 111 3.23 15.30 -13.74
N LEU A 112 3.65 14.10 -13.34
CA LEU A 112 4.89 13.49 -13.80
C LEU A 112 4.72 12.74 -15.13
N GLY A 113 3.47 12.51 -15.55
CA GLY A 113 3.13 11.71 -16.72
C GLY A 113 1.91 10.85 -16.46
N ARG A 114 1.93 9.61 -16.96
CA ARG A 114 0.80 8.68 -16.88
C ARG A 114 1.19 7.40 -16.14
N LEU A 115 0.33 6.95 -15.23
CA LEU A 115 0.54 5.67 -14.55
C LEU A 115 0.48 4.51 -15.55
N VAL A 116 1.40 3.57 -15.37
CA VAL A 116 1.54 2.37 -16.17
C VAL A 116 1.08 1.17 -15.37
N ARG A 117 0.28 0.29 -15.99
CA ARG A 117 -0.03 -1.02 -15.42
C ARG A 117 1.18 -1.93 -15.60
N ALA A 118 2.12 -1.88 -14.66
CA ALA A 118 3.39 -2.58 -14.78
C ALA A 118 3.22 -4.11 -14.85
N GLY A 119 4.08 -4.78 -15.64
CA GLY A 119 4.10 -6.24 -15.73
C GLY A 119 4.48 -6.96 -14.43
N PHE A 120 4.98 -6.21 -13.45
CA PHE A 120 5.26 -6.67 -12.10
C PHE A 120 4.01 -6.79 -11.23
N PHE A 121 2.89 -6.15 -11.62
CA PHE A 121 1.67 -6.17 -10.83
C PHE A 121 0.93 -7.50 -10.96
N ALA A 122 0.45 -8.01 -9.82
CA ALA A 122 -0.59 -9.02 -9.81
C ALA A 122 -1.90 -8.44 -10.40
N PRO A 123 -2.81 -9.27 -10.95
CA PRO A 123 -4.00 -8.78 -11.65
C PRO A 123 -4.92 -7.85 -10.83
N TRP A 124 -4.96 -8.03 -9.51
CA TRP A 124 -5.78 -7.28 -8.54
C TRP A 124 -5.16 -5.98 -8.04
N VAL A 125 -3.89 -5.72 -8.36
CA VAL A 125 -3.18 -4.52 -7.94
C VAL A 125 -3.62 -3.33 -8.77
N ASP A 126 -3.81 -2.20 -8.09
CA ASP A 126 -4.23 -0.94 -8.72
C ASP A 126 -3.05 -0.11 -9.15
N ASN A 127 -3.25 0.74 -10.17
CA ASN A 127 -2.20 1.62 -10.63
C ASN A 127 -1.84 2.60 -9.50
N HIS A 128 -0.56 2.67 -9.15
CA HIS A 128 -0.04 3.51 -8.08
C HIS A 128 1.35 4.01 -8.44
N LEU A 129 1.78 5.07 -7.75
CA LEU A 129 3.17 5.47 -7.72
C LEU A 129 3.86 4.64 -6.65
N HIS A 130 4.84 3.83 -7.03
CA HIS A 130 5.73 3.20 -6.05
C HIS A 130 6.87 4.17 -5.73
N VAL A 131 6.93 4.63 -4.48
CA VAL A 131 7.82 5.70 -4.03
C VAL A 131 8.82 5.18 -3.00
N GLY A 132 10.10 5.46 -3.22
CA GLY A 132 11.16 5.15 -2.28
C GLY A 132 12.17 6.29 -2.15
N VAL A 133 12.80 6.42 -0.98
CA VAL A 133 13.78 7.49 -0.72
C VAL A 133 15.18 6.91 -0.58
N ARG A 134 16.17 7.53 -1.22
CA ARG A 134 17.59 7.14 -1.17
C ARG A 134 18.42 8.22 -0.50
N GLY A 135 19.34 7.79 0.36
CA GLY A 135 20.44 8.64 0.83
C GLY A 135 21.43 8.97 -0.30
N PRO A 136 22.24 10.03 -0.16
CA PRO A 136 23.11 10.55 -1.21
C PRO A 136 24.14 9.52 -1.71
N ASP A 137 24.63 8.65 -0.83
CA ASP A 137 25.65 7.64 -1.16
C ASP A 137 25.05 6.31 -1.65
N ARG A 138 23.73 6.22 -1.81
CA ARG A 138 23.05 4.99 -2.23
C ARG A 138 22.78 5.01 -3.72
N ASN A 139 23.02 3.87 -4.38
CA ASN A 139 22.76 3.73 -5.81
C ASN A 139 21.26 3.93 -6.11
N PRO A 140 20.87 4.99 -6.84
CA PRO A 140 19.47 5.33 -7.06
C PRO A 140 18.80 4.49 -8.15
N TYR A 141 19.47 3.47 -8.69
CA TYR A 141 18.94 2.57 -9.71
C TYR A 141 18.68 1.14 -9.20
N ARG A 142 19.28 0.72 -8.08
CA ARG A 142 19.06 -0.61 -7.48
C ARG A 142 17.66 -0.71 -6.87
N ALA A 143 16.94 -1.80 -7.08
CA ALA A 143 15.60 -1.99 -6.48
C ALA A 143 15.63 -1.86 -4.94
N SER A 144 16.67 -2.40 -4.30
CA SER A 144 16.91 -2.31 -2.86
C SER A 144 17.67 -1.03 -2.45
N GLY A 145 17.79 -0.80 -1.14
CA GLY A 145 18.58 0.28 -0.55
C GLY A 145 17.80 1.56 -0.26
N SER A 146 16.47 1.51 -0.28
CA SER A 146 15.63 2.57 0.29
C SER A 146 15.89 2.75 1.77
N LEU A 147 15.71 3.97 2.27
CA LEU A 147 15.59 4.23 3.69
C LEU A 147 14.20 3.79 4.19
N PRO A 148 14.07 3.31 5.44
CA PRO A 148 12.77 3.09 6.06
C PRO A 148 11.94 4.38 6.07
N LEU A 149 10.64 4.29 5.82
CA LEU A 149 9.73 5.44 5.76
C LEU A 149 8.82 5.47 6.98
N GLU A 150 8.65 6.62 7.63
CA GLU A 150 7.60 6.84 8.63
C GLU A 150 6.47 7.69 8.04
N LEU A 151 5.26 7.50 8.55
CA LEU A 151 4.10 8.30 8.17
C LEU A 151 4.06 9.58 9.02
N GLY A 152 4.00 10.73 8.36
CA GLY A 152 3.72 12.01 9.01
C GLY A 152 2.23 12.30 9.13
N ALA A 153 1.36 11.34 8.74
CA ALA A 153 -0.10 11.40 8.88
C ALA A 153 -0.56 10.31 9.84
N SER A 154 -1.53 10.64 10.70
CA SER A 154 -2.19 9.64 11.52
C SER A 154 -3.19 8.82 10.71
N VAL A 155 -3.26 7.54 11.02
CA VAL A 155 -4.23 6.60 10.44
C VAL A 155 -5.13 6.09 11.55
N ARG A 156 -6.43 6.30 11.39
CA ARG A 156 -7.45 5.86 12.33
C ARG A 156 -7.73 4.36 12.16
N PRO A 157 -7.56 3.54 13.20
CA PRO A 157 -7.94 2.13 13.15
C PRO A 157 -9.46 1.96 13.23
N LEU A 158 -10.04 1.24 12.27
CA LEU A 158 -11.47 0.92 12.21
C LEU A 158 -11.73 -0.54 12.57
N GLU A 159 -12.58 -0.75 13.56
CA GLU A 159 -13.06 -2.09 13.92
C GLU A 159 -13.85 -2.70 12.76
N TRP A 160 -13.62 -3.98 12.51
CA TRP A 160 -14.31 -4.74 11.47
C TRP A 160 -14.53 -6.16 11.95
N ASP A 161 -15.79 -6.58 12.08
CA ASP A 161 -16.19 -7.90 12.59
C ASP A 161 -16.00 -9.06 11.57
N GLY A 162 -15.35 -8.77 10.45
CA GLY A 162 -15.16 -9.69 9.34
C GLY A 162 -16.36 -9.77 8.41
N THR A 163 -17.43 -9.01 8.61
CA THR A 163 -18.64 -9.07 7.77
C THR A 163 -18.85 -7.81 6.94
N GLY A 164 -19.54 -7.96 5.81
CA GLY A 164 -19.95 -6.86 4.96
C GLY A 164 -20.78 -7.33 3.76
N ARG A 165 -21.25 -6.39 2.95
CA ARG A 165 -21.87 -6.65 1.65
C ARG A 165 -20.96 -6.22 0.53
N VAL A 166 -20.93 -7.00 -0.53
CA VAL A 166 -20.14 -6.67 -1.72
C VAL A 166 -20.72 -5.44 -2.41
N VAL A 167 -19.92 -4.38 -2.53
CA VAL A 167 -20.30 -3.13 -3.22
C VAL A 167 -19.59 -2.95 -4.55
N SER A 168 -18.40 -3.54 -4.70
CA SER A 168 -17.64 -3.52 -5.93
C SER A 168 -17.00 -4.87 -6.21
N THR A 169 -16.87 -5.22 -7.48
CA THR A 169 -16.25 -6.46 -7.95
C THR A 169 -15.40 -6.16 -9.18
N GLY A 170 -14.30 -6.89 -9.31
CA GLY A 170 -13.52 -6.99 -10.53
C GLY A 170 -13.20 -8.45 -10.83
N GLU A 171 -12.44 -8.71 -11.90
CA GLU A 171 -12.10 -10.08 -12.32
C GLU A 171 -11.41 -10.91 -11.24
N THR A 172 -10.71 -10.25 -10.29
CA THR A 172 -9.87 -10.94 -9.29
C THR A 172 -10.09 -10.46 -7.86
N TYR A 173 -11.09 -9.61 -7.62
CA TYR A 173 -11.32 -9.04 -6.30
C TYR A 173 -12.80 -8.70 -6.07
N ALA A 174 -13.16 -8.59 -4.80
CA ALA A 174 -14.40 -7.98 -4.34
C ALA A 174 -14.11 -6.98 -3.21
N VAL A 175 -14.90 -5.93 -3.08
CA VAL A 175 -14.80 -4.93 -2.01
C VAL A 175 -16.09 -4.93 -1.23
N LEU A 176 -15.97 -5.00 0.10
CA LEU A 176 -17.10 -4.94 1.02
C LEU A 176 -17.41 -3.48 1.41
N ASP A 177 -18.63 -3.21 1.85
CA ASP A 177 -19.07 -1.92 2.43
C ASP A 177 -18.56 -1.66 3.85
N SER A 178 -17.77 -2.58 4.41
CA SER A 178 -17.36 -2.59 5.80
C SER A 178 -15.88 -2.95 5.94
N PRO A 179 -15.13 -2.30 6.85
CA PRO A 179 -15.57 -1.18 7.70
C PRO A 179 -15.75 0.13 6.89
N ALA A 180 -16.75 0.94 7.24
CA ALA A 180 -17.05 2.17 6.53
C ALA A 180 -16.20 3.36 7.03
N HIS A 181 -15.74 4.21 6.11
CA HIS A 181 -14.98 5.41 6.46
C HIS A 181 -15.90 6.47 7.11
N PRO A 182 -15.65 6.89 8.37
CA PRO A 182 -16.55 7.80 9.09
C PRO A 182 -16.43 9.27 8.65
N ASN A 183 -15.24 9.70 8.21
CA ASN A 183 -15.00 11.08 7.77
C ASN A 183 -14.16 11.19 6.47
N PRO A 184 -14.70 10.74 5.31
CA PRO A 184 -13.95 10.72 4.05
C PRO A 184 -13.35 12.08 3.68
N GLY A 185 -12.11 12.07 3.21
CA GLY A 185 -11.39 13.27 2.80
C GLY A 185 -10.75 14.05 3.96
N ALA A 186 -11.02 13.74 5.22
CA ALA A 186 -10.45 14.47 6.35
C ALA A 186 -9.34 13.71 7.07
N GLU A 187 -9.41 12.39 7.12
CA GLU A 187 -8.45 11.53 7.83
C GLU A 187 -8.14 10.28 7.01
N PHE A 188 -7.05 9.58 7.34
CA PHE A 188 -6.80 8.24 6.82
C PHE A 188 -7.38 7.21 7.78
N VAL A 189 -7.87 6.10 7.23
CA VAL A 189 -8.39 4.96 7.96
C VAL A 189 -7.77 3.66 7.46
N GLY A 190 -7.81 2.62 8.29
CA GLY A 190 -7.48 1.26 7.89
C GLY A 190 -8.10 0.23 8.82
N VAL A 191 -8.02 -1.06 8.45
CA VAL A 191 -8.59 -2.15 9.26
C VAL A 191 -7.79 -2.29 10.55
N ARG A 192 -8.47 -2.26 11.69
CA ARG A 192 -7.86 -2.39 13.01
C ARG A 192 -7.48 -3.84 13.32
N ALA A 193 -6.27 -4.05 13.86
CA ALA A 193 -5.92 -5.30 14.52
C ALA A 193 -6.53 -5.37 15.94
N ASP A 194 -6.83 -6.56 16.44
CA ASP A 194 -7.41 -6.71 17.79
C ASP A 194 -6.49 -6.11 18.88
N SER A 195 -5.16 -6.26 18.68
CA SER A 195 -4.11 -5.70 19.53
C SER A 195 -3.94 -4.18 19.42
N GLY A 196 -4.75 -3.51 18.59
CA GLY A 196 -4.64 -2.09 18.27
C GLY A 196 -3.75 -1.82 17.06
N GLY A 197 -3.81 -0.60 16.53
CA GLY A 197 -3.14 -0.23 15.29
C GLY A 197 -3.89 -0.68 14.03
N VAL A 198 -3.33 -0.32 12.88
CA VAL A 198 -3.89 -0.54 11.54
C VAL A 198 -3.08 -1.61 10.82
N LEU A 199 -3.76 -2.60 10.26
CA LEU A 199 -3.16 -3.62 9.40
C LEU A 199 -2.91 -3.07 7.99
N ASP A 200 -1.73 -3.36 7.45
CA ASP A 200 -1.32 -3.02 6.10
C ASP A 200 -0.62 -4.23 5.46
N GLY A 201 -0.85 -4.50 4.17
CA GLY A 201 -0.24 -5.63 3.48
C GLY A 201 -1.21 -6.62 2.82
N GLY A 202 -0.64 -7.56 2.08
CA GLY A 202 -1.38 -8.62 1.40
C GLY A 202 -1.42 -9.89 2.24
N LEU A 203 -2.47 -10.10 3.02
CA LEU A 203 -2.61 -11.25 3.92
C LEU A 203 -3.26 -12.43 3.18
N PRO A 204 -2.63 -13.60 3.04
CA PRO A 204 -1.21 -13.92 3.27
C PRO A 204 -0.44 -14.00 1.93
N HIS A 205 -0.94 -13.37 0.86
CA HIS A 205 -0.37 -13.50 -0.49
C HIS A 205 0.92 -12.69 -0.71
N TYR A 206 1.37 -11.96 0.29
CA TYR A 206 2.74 -11.47 0.43
C TYR A 206 3.36 -12.03 1.71
N ASP A 207 4.69 -12.14 1.77
CA ASP A 207 5.39 -12.82 2.87
C ASP A 207 5.24 -12.11 4.23
N GLY A 208 4.86 -10.82 4.23
CA GLY A 208 4.69 -10.04 5.45
C GLY A 208 3.73 -8.86 5.31
N GLY A 209 3.62 -8.11 6.40
CA GLY A 209 2.72 -6.96 6.52
C GLY A 209 3.20 -5.91 7.50
N GLY A 210 2.32 -4.96 7.80
CA GLY A 210 2.57 -3.83 8.67
C GLY A 210 1.48 -3.65 9.73
N LEU A 211 1.91 -3.20 10.92
CA LEU A 211 1.07 -2.71 12.00
C LEU A 211 1.37 -1.22 12.24
N LEU A 212 0.54 -0.35 11.67
CA LEU A 212 0.71 1.11 11.73
C LEU A 212 -0.02 1.70 12.95
N GLU A 213 0.42 2.86 13.43
CA GLU A 213 -0.28 3.65 14.47
C GLU A 213 -0.66 2.85 15.72
N ARG A 214 0.33 2.14 16.28
CA ARG A 214 0.15 1.42 17.55
C ARG A 214 0.10 2.44 18.68
N GLY A 215 -1.11 2.87 19.04
CA GLY A 215 -1.32 3.85 20.12
C GLY A 215 -0.67 3.40 21.44
N GLY A 216 0.09 4.31 22.06
CA GLY A 216 0.72 4.11 23.36
C GLY A 216 2.23 4.34 23.28
N SER A 217 2.74 5.21 24.16
CA SER A 217 4.16 5.32 24.47
C SER A 217 4.77 3.92 24.57
N ILE A 218 5.89 3.73 23.88
CA ILE A 218 6.79 2.61 24.15
C ILE A 218 7.34 2.84 25.55
N ASP A 219 6.55 2.52 26.57
CA ASP A 219 7.08 2.11 27.85
C ASP A 219 7.75 0.77 27.54
N ALA A 220 9.07 0.88 27.40
CA ALA A 220 9.99 -0.19 27.13
C ALA A 220 9.93 -1.22 28.26
N GLU A 221 8.94 -2.10 28.25
CA GLU A 221 8.89 -3.27 29.14
C GLU A 221 7.83 -4.28 28.64
N CYS A 222 8.06 -4.86 27.47
CA CYS A 222 7.70 -6.25 27.16
C CYS A 222 8.36 -6.67 25.85
N ASP A 223 9.53 -7.30 26.00
CA ASP A 223 10.35 -7.97 25.00
C ASP A 223 9.64 -9.26 24.49
N ARG A 224 8.47 -9.08 23.87
CA ARG A 224 7.72 -10.14 23.17
C ARG A 224 7.01 -9.54 21.97
N ASP A 225 7.57 -9.75 20.79
CA ASP A 225 6.86 -10.16 19.57
C ASP A 225 5.35 -10.34 19.77
N PRO A 226 4.54 -9.26 19.69
CA PRO A 226 3.11 -9.33 19.95
C PRO A 226 2.44 -10.15 18.85
N VAL A 227 1.65 -11.13 19.28
CA VAL A 227 0.73 -11.83 18.38
C VAL A 227 -0.25 -10.79 17.81
N VAL A 228 -0.38 -10.80 16.48
CA VAL A 228 -1.36 -9.99 15.75
C VAL A 228 -2.55 -10.88 15.42
N SER A 229 -3.75 -10.39 15.72
CA SER A 229 -4.99 -11.08 15.39
C SER A 229 -6.03 -10.12 14.80
N LEU A 230 -6.98 -10.68 14.07
CA LEU A 230 -8.15 -9.99 13.54
C LEU A 230 -9.38 -10.86 13.81
N ASN A 231 -10.36 -10.33 14.53
CA ASN A 231 -11.58 -11.05 14.90
C ASN A 231 -11.33 -12.32 15.72
N GLY A 232 -10.29 -12.29 16.55
CA GLY A 232 -9.81 -13.42 17.35
C GLY A 232 -9.01 -14.45 16.56
N ASP A 233 -8.88 -14.29 15.24
CA ASP A 233 -8.07 -15.18 14.40
C ASP A 233 -6.63 -14.67 14.36
N ARG A 234 -5.67 -15.54 14.71
CA ARG A 234 -4.25 -15.21 14.69
C ARG A 234 -3.75 -15.06 13.25
N LEU A 235 -3.04 -13.96 12.99
CA LEU A 235 -2.48 -13.62 11.68
C LEU A 235 -0.97 -13.84 11.60
N GLY A 236 -0.26 -13.65 12.71
CA GLY A 236 1.19 -13.63 12.73
C GLY A 236 1.77 -12.94 13.94
N VAL A 237 3.02 -12.52 13.82
CA VAL A 237 3.82 -11.90 14.88
C VAL A 237 4.44 -10.62 14.36
N ALA A 238 4.32 -9.52 15.12
CA ALA A 238 4.98 -8.27 14.75
C ALA A 238 6.35 -8.12 15.43
N ASP A 239 7.35 -7.70 14.66
CA ASP A 239 8.61 -7.12 15.16
C ASP A 239 8.59 -5.61 14.84
N GLY A 240 8.48 -4.80 15.89
CA GLY A 240 8.20 -3.37 15.77
C GLY A 240 6.88 -3.11 15.04
N ARG A 241 6.96 -2.64 13.79
CA ARG A 241 5.81 -2.40 12.91
C ARG A 241 5.67 -3.43 11.79
N THR A 242 6.66 -4.29 11.57
CA THR A 242 6.62 -5.29 10.50
C THR A 242 6.01 -6.57 11.06
N ILE A 243 5.11 -7.20 10.32
CA ILE A 243 4.46 -8.44 10.69
C ILE A 243 5.00 -9.55 9.78
N ALA A 244 5.45 -10.64 10.39
CA ALA A 244 5.60 -11.91 9.69
C ALA A 244 4.26 -12.64 9.78
N TRP A 245 3.63 -12.89 8.63
CA TRP A 245 2.39 -13.66 8.61
C TRP A 245 2.67 -15.12 8.96
N ASP A 246 1.77 -15.71 9.73
CA ASP A 246 1.73 -17.16 9.92
C ASP A 246 1.25 -17.83 8.62
N ASP A 247 1.45 -19.14 8.49
CA ASP A 247 0.81 -19.93 7.44
C ASP A 247 -0.70 -20.03 7.73
N VAL A 248 -1.46 -19.15 7.09
CA VAL A 248 -2.89 -18.99 7.28
C VAL A 248 -3.66 -19.08 5.98
N THR A 249 -4.93 -19.45 6.08
CA THR A 249 -5.90 -19.41 4.99
C THR A 249 -7.00 -18.41 5.31
N VAL A 250 -7.20 -17.45 4.41
CA VAL A 250 -8.35 -16.54 4.47
C VAL A 250 -9.55 -17.21 3.82
N THR A 251 -10.68 -17.20 4.51
CA THR A 251 -11.94 -17.75 4.02
C THR A 251 -12.99 -16.67 3.89
N ALA A 252 -13.82 -16.75 2.86
CA ALA A 252 -15.04 -15.97 2.69
C ALA A 252 -16.24 -16.92 2.71
N ASN A 253 -17.22 -16.70 3.57
CA ASN A 253 -18.36 -17.60 3.76
C ASN A 253 -17.95 -19.07 4.00
N GLY A 254 -16.79 -19.28 4.64
CA GLY A 254 -16.24 -20.60 4.97
C GLY A 254 -15.41 -21.27 3.86
N GLU A 255 -15.34 -20.69 2.66
CA GLU A 255 -14.54 -21.22 1.56
C GLU A 255 -13.25 -20.40 1.37
N PRO A 256 -12.10 -21.03 1.07
CA PRO A 256 -10.83 -20.34 0.86
C PRO A 256 -10.88 -19.29 -0.26
N ILE A 257 -10.14 -18.20 -0.06
CA ILE A 257 -9.80 -17.21 -1.09
C ILE A 257 -8.30 -16.90 -1.01
N THR A 258 -7.74 -16.24 -2.02
CA THR A 258 -6.31 -15.88 -2.05
C THR A 258 -5.90 -15.00 -0.89
N GLY A 259 -6.78 -14.10 -0.41
CA GLY A 259 -6.46 -13.30 0.77
C GLY A 259 -7.25 -12.01 0.92
N LEU A 260 -6.74 -11.15 1.79
CA LEU A 260 -7.13 -9.75 1.97
C LEU A 260 -6.03 -8.83 1.47
N SER A 261 -6.44 -7.72 0.86
CA SER A 261 -5.56 -6.61 0.52
C SER A 261 -5.85 -5.47 1.49
N LEU A 262 -4.93 -5.26 2.43
CA LEU A 262 -5.05 -4.30 3.53
C LEU A 262 -4.21 -3.07 3.18
N PHE A 263 -4.79 -1.87 3.37
CA PHE A 263 -4.21 -0.59 2.99
C PHE A 263 -4.87 0.54 3.78
N CYS A 264 -4.27 1.72 3.71
CA CYS A 264 -4.83 2.95 4.29
C CYS A 264 -5.59 3.73 3.22
N ALA A 265 -6.76 4.27 3.57
CA ALA A 265 -7.60 5.02 2.66
C ALA A 265 -8.07 6.33 3.28
N ARG A 266 -8.30 7.33 2.43
CA ARG A 266 -8.91 8.62 2.75
C ARG A 266 -10.22 8.83 1.98
N ASP A 267 -10.45 8.07 0.92
CA ASP A 267 -11.68 8.11 0.15
C ASP A 267 -12.88 7.48 0.85
N GLY A 268 -14.08 7.76 0.34
CA GLY A 268 -15.33 7.23 0.89
C GLY A 268 -15.65 5.79 0.47
N ASP A 269 -14.89 5.22 -0.47
CA ASP A 269 -15.09 3.86 -1.00
C ASP A 269 -14.28 2.82 -0.21
N PHE A 270 -13.88 3.16 1.02
CA PHE A 270 -13.13 2.25 1.88
C PHE A 270 -14.00 1.09 2.37
N GLY A 271 -13.38 -0.08 2.38
CA GLY A 271 -13.90 -1.31 2.95
C GLY A 271 -12.94 -2.46 2.66
N ALA A 272 -13.18 -3.62 3.27
CA ALA A 272 -12.30 -4.76 3.13
C ALA A 272 -12.25 -5.25 1.67
N LYS A 273 -11.03 -5.33 1.10
CA LYS A 273 -10.79 -5.84 -0.26
C LYS A 273 -10.36 -7.30 -0.20
N LEU A 274 -11.20 -8.17 -0.76
CA LEU A 274 -10.97 -9.60 -0.93
C LEU A 274 -10.23 -9.86 -2.23
N ILE A 275 -9.21 -10.71 -2.21
CA ILE A 275 -8.52 -11.20 -3.41
C ILE A 275 -9.02 -12.62 -3.68
N CYS A 276 -9.69 -12.80 -4.82
CA CYS A 276 -10.45 -14.00 -5.14
C CYS A 276 -10.53 -14.26 -6.66
N PRO A 277 -9.39 -14.45 -7.36
CA PRO A 277 -9.36 -14.77 -8.79
C PRO A 277 -10.13 -16.04 -9.15
N ASP A 278 -10.20 -17.00 -8.23
CA ASP A 278 -10.83 -18.30 -8.46
C ASP A 278 -12.30 -18.36 -8.00
N ARG A 279 -12.82 -17.25 -7.45
CA ARG A 279 -14.18 -17.18 -6.91
C ARG A 279 -14.86 -15.84 -7.16
N PRO A 280 -15.92 -15.81 -7.99
CA PRO A 280 -16.70 -14.60 -8.17
C PRO A 280 -17.61 -14.34 -6.97
N PHE A 281 -17.90 -13.07 -6.73
CA PHE A 281 -18.93 -12.61 -5.80
C PHE A 281 -19.92 -11.72 -6.52
N GLU A 282 -21.16 -11.66 -6.03
CA GLU A 282 -22.20 -10.79 -6.59
C GLU A 282 -22.37 -9.51 -5.77
N ARG A 283 -22.64 -8.37 -6.43
CA ARG A 283 -22.98 -7.13 -5.72
C ARG A 283 -24.22 -7.35 -4.84
N GLY A 284 -24.12 -6.93 -3.57
CA GLY A 284 -25.13 -7.12 -2.54
C GLY A 284 -25.01 -8.41 -1.74
N GLU A 285 -24.20 -9.37 -2.20
CA GLU A 285 -23.91 -10.61 -1.48
C GLU A 285 -23.34 -10.31 -0.09
N ARG A 286 -23.80 -11.04 0.92
CA ARG A 286 -23.26 -10.93 2.28
C ARG A 286 -22.08 -11.87 2.42
N VAL A 287 -20.94 -11.32 2.86
CA VAL A 287 -19.72 -12.08 3.07
C VAL A 287 -19.34 -12.03 4.54
N ARG A 288 -18.89 -13.17 5.07
CA ARG A 288 -18.18 -13.29 6.33
C ARG A 288 -16.77 -13.80 6.08
N VAL A 289 -15.79 -13.03 6.47
CA VAL A 289 -14.37 -13.32 6.37
C VAL A 289 -13.86 -13.86 7.70
N ARG A 290 -13.04 -14.91 7.64
CA ARG A 290 -12.30 -15.48 8.77
C ARG A 290 -10.91 -15.89 8.32
N VAL A 291 -9.97 -15.95 9.26
CA VAL A 291 -8.62 -16.45 9.04
C VAL A 291 -8.46 -17.74 9.85
N ARG A 292 -7.87 -18.77 9.27
CA ARG A 292 -7.61 -20.06 9.93
C ARG A 292 -6.15 -20.42 9.76
N SER A 293 -5.59 -21.16 10.71
CA SER A 293 -4.28 -21.76 10.50
C SER A 293 -4.37 -22.81 9.40
N SER A 294 -3.42 -22.81 8.45
CA SER A 294 -3.36 -23.82 7.39
C SER A 294 -2.99 -25.21 7.92
N THR A 295 -2.55 -25.34 9.18
CA THR A 295 -2.20 -26.62 9.82
C THR A 295 -3.36 -27.35 10.50
N GLU A 296 -4.58 -26.81 10.47
CA GLU A 296 -5.77 -27.41 11.11
C GLU A 296 -6.75 -28.12 10.15
N ASP A 297 -6.38 -28.30 8.87
CA ASP A 297 -7.17 -29.06 7.88
C ASP A 297 -6.77 -30.55 7.78
#